data_AF-A0A2N5A206-F1
#
_entry.id   AF-A0A2N5A206-F1
#
_cell.length_a   1.000
_cell.length_b   1.000
_cell.length_c   1.000
_cell.angle_alpha   90.00
_cell.angle_beta   90.00
_cell.angle_gamma   90.00
#
_symmetry.space_group_name_H-M   'P 1'
#
loop_
_entity.id
_entity.type
_entity.pdbx_description
1 polymer ?
#
loop_
_entity_poly.entity_id
_entity_poly.type
_entity_poly.pdbx_seq_one_letter_code
_entity_poly.pdbx_strand_id
1 'polypeptide(L)'
;MHPIKLLTLSVIFALTGCLSLAPDYQRPAAPVPQQFSLSQNRLVTATAGYQETGWRTFFVDPQVKSLISTALANNRDLRMATLKVQEARAQYQVTDADRSPQLNGDGSTTYGGKLKGDTTTSSDYA
;
A
#
# COMPACT_ATOMS: atom_id res chain seq x y z
N MET A 1 -42.98 -17.01 16.63
CA MET A 1 -42.65 -15.56 16.71
C MET A 1 -41.24 -15.25 17.25
N HIS A 2 -40.52 -16.22 17.83
CA HIS A 2 -39.13 -16.06 18.29
C HIS A 2 -38.01 -16.08 17.21
N PRO A 3 -38.10 -16.82 16.08
CA PRO A 3 -36.99 -16.88 15.12
C PRO A 3 -36.71 -15.55 14.39
N ILE A 4 -37.74 -14.73 14.16
CA ILE A 4 -37.59 -13.40 13.53
C ILE A 4 -36.84 -12.42 14.46
N LYS A 5 -37.12 -12.48 15.78
CA LYS A 5 -36.43 -11.64 16.79
C LYS A 5 -34.95 -12.03 16.96
N LEU A 6 -34.62 -13.32 16.87
CA LEU A 6 -33.23 -13.80 16.92
C LEU A 6 -32.44 -13.39 15.66
N LEU A 7 -33.07 -13.44 14.49
CA LEU A 7 -32.46 -13.03 13.23
C LEU A 7 -32.15 -11.52 13.22
N THR A 8 -33.06 -10.67 13.72
CA THR A 8 -32.81 -9.23 13.86
C THR A 8 -31.68 -8.91 14.82
N LEU A 9 -31.53 -9.66 15.92
CA LEU A 9 -30.45 -9.46 16.89
C LEU A 9 -29.07 -9.82 16.31
N SER A 10 -28.99 -10.91 15.53
CA SER A 10 -27.75 -11.34 14.88
C SER A 10 -27.27 -10.35 13.82
N VAL A 11 -28.18 -9.73 13.08
CA VAL A 11 -27.84 -8.70 12.08
C VAL A 11 -27.26 -7.46 12.77
N ILE A 12 -27.87 -6.99 13.87
CA ILE A 12 -27.38 -5.82 14.62
C ILE A 12 -25.96 -6.07 15.16
N PHE A 13 -25.68 -7.27 15.67
CA PHE A 13 -24.35 -7.63 16.17
C PHE A 13 -23.28 -7.76 15.06
N ALA A 14 -23.67 -8.19 13.87
CA ALA A 14 -22.77 -8.28 12.72
C ALA A 14 -22.36 -6.88 12.19
N LEU A 15 -23.24 -5.88 12.29
CA LEU A 15 -22.92 -4.51 11.85
C LEU A 15 -21.97 -3.77 12.82
N THR A 16 -21.92 -4.14 14.10
CA THR A 16 -21.05 -3.48 15.09
C THR A 16 -19.58 -3.91 15.02
N GLY A 17 -19.24 -4.93 14.23
CA GLY A 17 -17.86 -5.44 14.10
C GLY A 17 -16.95 -4.60 13.20
N CYS A 18 -17.50 -3.73 12.36
CA CYS A 18 -16.74 -2.93 11.37
C CYS A 18 -16.44 -1.51 11.88
N LEU A 19 -15.83 -1.37 13.06
CA LEU A 19 -15.42 -0.06 13.58
C LEU A 19 -13.91 0.14 13.42
N SER A 20 -13.51 1.16 12.64
CA SER A 20 -12.11 1.55 12.54
C SER A 20 -11.69 2.26 13.85
N LEU A 21 -10.86 1.60 14.65
CA LEU A 21 -10.27 2.17 15.87
C LEU A 21 -8.96 2.93 15.59
N ALA A 22 -8.69 3.27 14.33
CA ALA A 22 -7.50 4.03 13.98
C ALA A 22 -7.60 5.45 14.59
N PRO A 23 -6.60 5.91 15.36
CA PRO A 23 -6.60 7.25 15.92
C PRO A 23 -6.46 8.30 14.81
N ASP A 24 -7.01 9.49 15.05
CA ASP A 24 -6.86 10.61 14.14
C ASP A 24 -5.37 10.98 13.98
N TYR A 25 -4.92 11.09 12.72
CA TYR A 25 -3.55 11.46 12.43
C TYR A 25 -3.33 12.95 12.75
N GLN A 26 -2.50 13.24 13.75
CA GLN A 26 -2.03 14.59 14.06
C GLN A 26 -0.58 14.74 13.61
N ARG A 27 -0.33 15.66 12.66
CA ARG A 27 1.03 15.97 12.21
C ARG A 27 1.79 16.65 13.36
N PRO A 28 2.94 16.10 13.79
CA PRO A 28 3.76 16.75 14.81
C PRO A 28 4.27 18.11 14.33
N ALA A 29 4.38 19.07 15.24
CA ALA A 29 5.05 20.32 14.96
C ALA A 29 6.53 20.05 14.66
N ALA A 30 7.04 20.59 13.55
CA ALA A 30 8.44 20.42 13.18
C ALA A 30 9.34 21.22 14.14
N PRO A 31 10.34 20.59 14.78
CA PRO A 31 11.22 21.26 15.75
C PRO A 31 12.32 22.05 15.03
N VAL A 32 11.94 22.92 14.10
CA VAL A 32 12.86 23.72 13.30
C VAL A 32 12.45 25.19 13.34
N PRO A 33 13.42 26.13 13.25
CA PRO A 33 13.10 27.54 13.09
C PRO A 33 12.25 27.78 11.86
N GLN A 34 11.22 28.62 11.98
CA GLN A 34 10.34 28.99 10.86
C GLN A 34 11.03 29.94 9.87
N GLN A 35 12.15 30.55 10.26
CA GLN A 35 12.90 31.50 9.46
C GLN A 35 14.39 31.17 9.52
N PHE A 36 15.04 31.23 8.36
CA PHE A 36 16.48 31.02 8.22
C PHE A 36 17.19 32.37 8.12
N SER A 37 18.31 32.54 8.83
CA SER A 37 19.18 33.70 8.65
C SER A 37 20.09 33.46 7.45
N LEU A 38 19.74 34.04 6.30
CA LEU A 38 20.52 33.96 5.07
C LEU A 38 21.19 35.31 4.85
N SER A 39 22.45 35.43 5.28
CA SER A 39 23.35 36.58 5.09
C SER A 39 22.80 37.94 5.59
N GLN A 40 23.48 38.54 6.59
CA GLN A 40 23.20 39.88 7.17
C GLN A 40 22.20 39.96 8.34
N ASN A 41 22.09 38.91 9.18
CA ASN A 41 21.34 38.97 10.45
C ASN A 41 19.87 39.42 10.31
N ARG A 42 19.28 39.29 9.12
CA ARG A 42 17.88 39.62 8.88
C ARG A 42 17.10 38.34 8.66
N LEU A 43 16.00 38.20 9.39
CA LEU A 43 15.04 37.13 9.18
C LEU A 43 14.37 37.36 7.83
N VAL A 44 14.60 36.47 6.89
CA VAL A 44 13.94 36.48 5.58
C VAL A 44 12.86 35.40 5.61
N THR A 45 11.62 35.78 5.32
CA THR A 45 10.54 34.83 5.12
C THR A 45 10.83 34.04 3.85
N ALA A 46 10.86 32.70 3.95
CA ALA A 46 11.03 31.85 2.80
C ALA A 46 9.97 32.16 1.73
N THR A 47 10.39 32.46 0.51
CA THR A 47 9.48 32.75 -0.60
C THR A 47 8.58 31.53 -0.84
N ALA A 48 7.26 31.69 -0.65
CA ALA A 48 6.31 30.64 -0.96
C ALA A 48 6.29 30.34 -2.47
N GLY A 49 6.00 29.09 -2.85
CA GLY A 49 5.79 28.72 -4.26
C GLY A 49 7.05 28.43 -5.09
N TYR A 50 8.26 28.45 -4.51
CA TYR A 50 9.47 28.06 -5.26
C TYR A 50 9.39 26.64 -5.84
N GLN A 51 8.66 25.74 -5.15
CA GLN A 51 8.42 24.36 -5.60
C GLN A 51 7.54 24.28 -6.85
N GLU A 52 6.73 25.31 -7.11
CA GLU A 52 5.89 25.41 -8.30
C GLU A 52 6.70 25.83 -9.53
N THR A 53 7.87 26.43 -9.32
CA THR A 53 8.81 26.76 -10.39
C THR A 53 9.47 25.46 -10.88
N GLY A 54 8.83 24.79 -11.82
CA GLY A 54 9.35 23.56 -12.42
C GLY A 54 10.75 23.75 -12.99
N TRP A 55 11.54 22.68 -13.00
CA TRP A 55 12.96 22.71 -13.41
C TRP A 55 13.20 23.33 -14.79
N ARG A 56 12.23 23.20 -15.71
CA ARG A 56 12.32 23.78 -17.07
C ARG A 56 12.40 25.30 -17.08
N THR A 57 11.78 25.97 -16.11
CA THR A 57 11.78 27.43 -15.97
C THR A 57 12.98 27.89 -15.15
N PHE A 58 13.43 27.07 -14.19
CA PHE A 58 14.58 27.37 -13.35
C PHE A 58 15.91 27.35 -14.10
N PHE A 59 16.14 26.32 -14.93
CA PHE A 59 17.35 26.26 -15.76
C PHE A 59 17.17 27.14 -16.99
N VAL A 60 18.13 28.01 -17.29
CA VAL A 60 18.08 28.86 -18.50
C VAL A 60 18.64 28.12 -19.72
N ASP A 61 19.73 27.37 -19.53
CA ASP A 61 20.47 26.70 -20.59
C ASP A 61 19.67 25.56 -21.27
N PRO A 62 19.46 25.60 -22.61
CA PRO A 62 18.77 24.54 -23.33
C PRO A 62 19.52 23.18 -23.33
N GLN A 63 20.85 23.16 -23.27
CA GLN A 63 21.63 21.92 -23.22
C GLN A 63 21.35 21.17 -21.91
N VAL A 64 21.37 21.89 -20.79
CA VAL A 64 21.04 21.33 -19.47
C VAL A 64 19.61 20.77 -19.46
N LYS A 65 18.65 21.47 -20.07
CA LYS A 65 17.27 20.97 -20.16
C LYS A 65 17.16 19.65 -20.94
N SER A 66 17.94 19.51 -22.00
CA SER A 66 18.00 18.27 -22.79
C SER A 66 18.60 17.11 -21.99
N LEU A 67 19.68 17.38 -21.26
CA LEU A 67 20.32 16.38 -20.39
C LEU A 67 19.39 15.93 -19.26
N ILE A 68 18.69 16.85 -18.60
CA ILE A 68 17.70 16.52 -17.58
C ILE A 68 16.57 15.65 -18.18
N SER A 69 16.05 16.02 -19.34
CA SER A 69 15.01 15.22 -20.02
C SER A 69 15.49 13.80 -20.34
N THR A 70 16.72 13.68 -20.84
CA THR A 70 17.34 12.40 -21.16
C THR A 70 17.55 11.56 -19.91
N ALA A 71 18.01 12.17 -18.81
CA ALA A 71 18.18 11.50 -17.53
C ALA A 71 16.83 11.04 -16.97
N LEU A 72 15.79 11.88 -16.96
CA LEU A 72 14.46 11.50 -16.46
C LEU A 72 13.86 10.31 -17.23
N ALA A 73 14.13 10.20 -18.54
CA ALA A 73 13.65 9.09 -19.36
C ALA A 73 14.47 7.80 -19.19
N ASN A 74 15.78 7.89 -18.98
CA ASN A 74 16.69 6.74 -19.06
C ASN A 74 17.31 6.32 -17.72
N ASN A 75 17.14 7.11 -16.66
CA ASN A 75 17.76 6.84 -15.37
C ASN A 75 17.15 5.58 -14.72
N ARG A 76 18.00 4.58 -14.48
CA ARG A 76 17.60 3.29 -13.91
C ARG A 76 17.20 3.38 -12.44
N ASP A 77 17.80 4.27 -11.66
CA ASP A 77 17.40 4.49 -10.27
C ASP A 77 15.98 5.06 -10.18
N LEU A 78 15.61 6.00 -11.05
CA LEU A 78 14.24 6.51 -11.11
C LEU A 78 13.24 5.42 -11.53
N ARG A 79 13.63 4.54 -12.45
CA ARG A 79 12.83 3.36 -12.81
C ARG A 79 12.68 2.42 -11.61
N MET A 80 13.75 2.13 -10.89
CA MET A 80 13.70 1.32 -9.67
C MET A 80 12.82 1.94 -8.59
N ALA A 81 12.91 3.25 -8.37
CA ALA A 81 12.04 3.96 -7.43
C ALA A 81 10.56 3.86 -7.84
N THR A 82 10.26 3.97 -9.13
CA THR A 82 8.90 3.80 -9.66
C THR A 82 8.38 2.37 -9.41
N LEU A 83 9.21 1.36 -9.65
CA LEU A 83 8.85 -0.03 -9.39
C LEU A 83 8.59 -0.29 -7.90
N LYS A 84 9.38 0.30 -6.99
CA LYS A 84 9.13 0.20 -5.53
C LYS A 84 7.78 0.80 -5.13
N VAL A 85 7.38 1.90 -5.76
CA VAL A 85 6.04 2.46 -5.53
C VAL A 85 4.95 1.52 -6.05
N GLN A 86 5.16 0.86 -7.19
CA GLN A 86 4.22 -0.13 -7.72
C GLN A 86 4.14 -1.37 -6.84
N GLU A 87 5.27 -1.87 -6.33
CA GLU A 87 5.36 -2.96 -5.36
C GLU A 87 4.58 -2.63 -4.08
N ALA A 88 4.79 -1.45 -3.50
CA ALA A 88 4.05 -1.00 -2.32
C ALA A 88 2.53 -0.93 -2.58
N ARG A 89 2.11 -0.51 -3.78
CA ARG A 89 0.69 -0.51 -4.17
C ARG A 89 0.13 -1.92 -4.34
N ALA A 90 0.89 -2.85 -4.92
CA ALA A 90 0.48 -4.24 -5.05
C ALA A 90 0.34 -4.90 -3.67
N GLN A 91 1.29 -4.64 -2.76
CA GLN A 91 1.21 -5.13 -1.39
C GLN A 91 -0.02 -4.58 -0.66
N TYR A 92 -0.32 -3.28 -0.84
CA TYR A 92 -1.54 -2.68 -0.33
C TYR A 92 -2.79 -3.38 -0.88
N GLN A 93 -2.84 -3.67 -2.18
CA GLN A 93 -3.99 -4.38 -2.79
C GLN A 93 -4.19 -5.78 -2.25
N VAL A 94 -3.12 -6.52 -1.92
CA VAL A 94 -3.22 -7.83 -1.27
C VAL A 94 -3.86 -7.70 0.10
N THR A 95 -3.33 -6.80 0.94
CA THR A 95 -3.90 -6.55 2.28
C THR A 95 -5.33 -6.01 2.20
N ASP A 96 -5.65 -5.24 1.18
CA ASP A 96 -6.99 -4.75 0.91
C ASP A 96 -7.93 -5.88 0.48
N ALA A 97 -7.45 -6.87 -0.28
CA ALA A 97 -8.23 -8.03 -0.68
C ALA A 97 -8.60 -8.94 0.51
N ASP A 98 -7.78 -8.99 1.57
CA ASP A 98 -8.05 -9.76 2.78
C ASP A 98 -9.33 -9.33 3.52
N ARG A 99 -9.84 -8.12 3.26
CA ARG A 99 -11.14 -7.68 3.80
C ARG A 99 -12.34 -8.26 3.04
N SER A 100 -12.10 -8.90 1.90
CA SER A 100 -13.14 -9.47 1.04
C SER A 100 -13.23 -11.00 1.22
N PRO A 101 -14.39 -11.63 0.96
CA PRO A 101 -14.49 -13.08 0.98
C PRO A 101 -13.57 -13.72 -0.07
N GLN A 102 -12.77 -14.69 0.35
CA GLN A 102 -11.94 -15.49 -0.56
C GLN A 102 -12.77 -16.70 -1.05
N LEU A 103 -12.83 -16.88 -2.37
CA LEU A 103 -13.47 -18.05 -2.99
C LEU A 103 -12.37 -19.01 -3.42
N ASN A 104 -12.26 -20.15 -2.73
CA ASN A 104 -11.31 -21.21 -3.04
C ASN A 104 -12.07 -22.50 -3.35
N GLY A 105 -11.49 -23.37 -4.17
CA GLY A 105 -12.06 -24.66 -4.52
C GLY A 105 -10.97 -25.71 -4.66
N ASP A 106 -11.02 -26.71 -3.81
CA ASP A 106 -10.05 -27.80 -3.75
C ASP A 106 -10.77 -29.14 -3.89
N GLY A 107 -10.16 -30.10 -4.57
CA GLY A 107 -10.70 -31.45 -4.75
C GLY A 107 -9.62 -32.49 -4.51
N SER A 108 -9.82 -33.35 -3.53
CA SER A 108 -8.94 -34.49 -3.25
C SER A 108 -9.68 -35.81 -3.40
N THR A 109 -8.98 -36.84 -3.84
CA THR A 109 -9.49 -38.21 -3.92
C THR A 109 -8.54 -39.13 -3.19
N THR A 110 -9.06 -39.88 -2.21
CA THR A 110 -8.28 -40.87 -1.45
C THR A 110 -8.86 -42.25 -1.75
N TYR A 111 -8.03 -43.13 -2.30
CA TYR A 111 -8.41 -44.53 -2.56
C TYR A 111 -7.68 -45.45 -1.58
N GLY A 112 -8.43 -46.10 -0.68
CA GLY A 112 -7.93 -47.11 0.24
C GLY A 112 -8.50 -48.49 -0.09
N GLY A 113 -7.70 -49.35 -0.72
CA GLY A 113 -8.06 -50.76 -0.95
C GLY A 113 -7.60 -51.64 0.21
N LYS A 114 -8.49 -52.50 0.75
CA LYS A 114 -8.08 -53.55 1.70
C LYS A 114 -7.36 -54.65 0.93
N LEU A 115 -6.03 -54.67 0.98
CA LEU A 115 -5.25 -55.84 0.59
C LEU A 115 -5.49 -56.96 1.61
N LYS A 116 -5.69 -58.19 1.14
CA LYS A 116 -5.81 -59.38 2.00
C LYS A 116 -4.42 -59.71 2.56
N GLY A 117 -4.06 -59.01 3.63
CA GLY A 117 -2.75 -59.02 4.28
C GLY A 117 -2.55 -57.66 4.95
N ASP A 118 -2.15 -57.67 6.22
CA ASP A 118 -2.23 -56.58 7.20
C ASP A 118 -1.32 -55.36 6.90
N THR A 119 -1.38 -54.79 5.69
CA THR A 119 -0.54 -53.66 5.28
C THR A 119 -1.35 -52.66 4.45
N THR A 120 -1.70 -51.54 5.09
CA THR A 120 -2.40 -50.41 4.46
C THR A 120 -1.41 -49.62 3.60
N THR A 121 -1.52 -49.72 2.27
CA THR A 121 -0.83 -48.82 1.35
C THR A 121 -1.71 -47.61 1.08
N SER A 122 -1.36 -46.45 1.66
CA SER A 122 -1.95 -45.16 1.31
C SER A 122 -1.14 -44.57 0.14
N SER A 123 -1.78 -44.31 -1.00
CA SER A 123 -1.19 -43.48 -2.05
C SER A 123 -1.98 -42.19 -2.15
N ASP A 124 -1.36 -41.09 -1.71
CA ASP A 124 -1.89 -39.75 -1.89
C ASP A 124 -1.44 -39.23 -3.26
N TYR A 125 -2.39 -38.82 -4.10
CA TYR A 125 -2.12 -38.09 -5.32
C TYR A 125 -2.56 -36.64 -5.10
N ALA A 126 -1.57 -35.73 -5.11
CA ALA A 126 -1.75 -34.28 -5.08
C ALA A 126 -1.88 -33.73 -6.50
#